data_AF-W7BFJ8-F1
#
_entry.id   AF-W7BFJ8-F1
#
_cell.length_a   1.000
_cell.length_b   1.000
_cell.length_c   1.000
_cell.angle_alpha   90.00
_cell.angle_beta   90.00
_cell.angle_gamma   90.00
#
_symmetry.space_group_name_H-M   'P 1'
#
loop_
_entity.id
_entity.type
_entity.pdbx_description
1 polymer ?
#
loop_
_entity_poly.entity_id
_entity_poly.type
_entity_poly.pdbx_seq_one_letter_code
_entity_poly.pdbx_strand_id
1 'polypeptide(L)'
;MTLQIIFPEALSAEEVADSNLEAIKKNFVFSDGLSIVNVPRLKSGSKSTYIVPVTVQQPGKTYTLSYKDAPVETFVGSNAKINMRDLAQVTNDTFELESFQADGVVDYANIIAAYAGGRGDQAFIIDDNNQDANGKLFQVISSLRDRSVTLTGSNGDRFQANYVPFTQASDRRQAPKFRLPAGEKLIPGITYTVTSDWANMATSTFIAKEMAPLVIAKATFVDATSFELALDKDPGMDLLAGRQVELKGNDGTTLTAQYRYSSRQGTTGIFDLVSGTLNKDAVYAILPLNGWATATNVTLGQAATTPEVTDPDKEVIVTPEKDATNKPTIPSLAESNDASAQAKPAVNAATNTNDLPKTGDTMPILPVTAGLGAILVAIYMLIKRKFTKLED
;
A
#
# COMPACT_ATOMS: atom_id res chain seq x y z
N MET A 1 -20.55 -9.61 -3.07
CA MET A 1 -19.44 -9.85 -2.13
C MET A 1 -19.44 -8.89 -0.92
N THR A 2 -20.51 -8.11 -0.76
CA THR A 2 -20.58 -7.02 0.20
C THR A 2 -22.02 -6.98 0.72
N LEU A 3 -22.21 -6.66 1.98
CA LEU A 3 -23.50 -6.28 2.54
C LEU A 3 -23.42 -4.85 3.03
N GLN A 4 -24.54 -4.13 2.91
CA GLN A 4 -24.78 -2.90 3.63
C GLN A 4 -25.71 -3.25 4.79
N ILE A 5 -25.28 -3.02 6.02
CA ILE A 5 -26.06 -3.39 7.22
C ILE A 5 -26.28 -2.14 8.06
N ILE A 6 -27.54 -1.87 8.41
CA ILE A 6 -27.93 -0.80 9.33
C ILE A 6 -28.14 -1.44 10.70
N PHE A 7 -27.35 -1.03 11.68
CA PHE A 7 -27.50 -1.47 13.07
C PHE A 7 -28.39 -0.48 13.85
N PRO A 8 -29.05 -0.92 14.96
CA PRO A 8 -29.81 -0.01 15.82
C PRO A 8 -28.95 1.11 16.43
N GLU A 9 -27.69 0.79 16.73
CA GLU A 9 -26.67 1.72 17.24
C GLU A 9 -25.36 1.56 16.47
N ALA A 10 -24.40 2.45 16.68
CA ALA A 10 -23.06 2.30 16.12
C ALA A 10 -22.35 1.08 16.73
N LEU A 11 -21.60 0.34 15.91
CA LEU A 11 -20.73 -0.73 16.40
C LEU A 11 -19.64 -0.15 17.31
N SER A 12 -19.29 -0.87 18.37
CA SER A 12 -18.24 -0.43 19.29
C SER A 12 -16.85 -0.44 18.62
N ALA A 13 -15.89 0.28 19.21
CA ALA A 13 -14.53 0.36 18.67
C ALA A 13 -13.86 -1.02 18.53
N GLU A 14 -14.16 -1.96 19.44
CA GLU A 14 -13.64 -3.33 19.41
C GLU A 14 -14.20 -4.16 18.23
N GLU A 15 -15.38 -3.80 17.72
CA GLU A 15 -16.10 -4.53 16.67
C GLU A 15 -15.77 -4.04 15.26
N VAL A 16 -14.94 -3.01 15.16
CA VAL A 16 -14.41 -2.43 13.91
C VAL A 16 -12.88 -2.35 13.89
N ALA A 17 -12.22 -2.84 14.95
CA ALA A 17 -10.77 -2.89 15.07
C ALA A 17 -10.17 -4.03 14.23
N ASP A 18 -9.21 -3.72 13.36
CA ASP A 18 -8.57 -4.71 12.47
C ASP A 18 -7.88 -5.86 13.23
N SER A 19 -7.39 -5.60 14.45
CA SER A 19 -6.82 -6.62 15.35
C SER A 19 -7.82 -7.68 15.81
N ASN A 20 -9.12 -7.39 15.74
CA ASN A 20 -10.18 -8.17 16.37
C ASN A 20 -10.97 -9.01 15.36
N LEU A 21 -10.51 -9.13 14.11
CA LEU A 21 -11.24 -9.80 13.02
C LEU A 21 -11.73 -11.21 13.39
N GLU A 22 -10.93 -12.01 14.10
CA GLU A 22 -11.33 -13.37 14.53
C GLU A 22 -12.37 -13.40 15.67
N ALA A 23 -12.49 -12.33 16.45
CA ALA A 23 -13.61 -12.16 17.39
C ALA A 23 -14.86 -11.66 16.64
N ILE A 24 -14.69 -10.67 15.75
CA ILE A 24 -15.75 -10.13 14.90
C ILE A 24 -16.42 -11.23 14.07
N LYS A 25 -15.64 -12.13 13.46
CA LYS A 25 -16.16 -13.31 12.73
C LYS A 25 -17.10 -14.18 13.55
N LYS A 26 -16.92 -14.28 14.87
CA LYS A 26 -17.80 -15.06 15.76
C LYS A 26 -19.12 -14.35 16.05
N ASN A 27 -19.13 -13.01 15.97
CA ASN A 27 -20.35 -12.22 16.14
C ASN A 27 -21.27 -12.32 14.90
N PHE A 28 -20.71 -12.54 13.71
CA PHE A 28 -21.47 -12.66 12.44
C PHE A 28 -21.67 -14.13 12.04
N VAL A 29 -22.84 -14.69 12.33
CA VAL A 29 -23.19 -16.07 11.96
C VAL A 29 -24.07 -16.05 10.71
N PHE A 30 -23.52 -16.49 9.58
CA PHE A 30 -24.27 -16.64 8.33
C PHE A 30 -24.60 -18.11 8.04
N SER A 31 -25.66 -18.36 7.26
CA SER A 31 -25.90 -19.69 6.69
C SER A 31 -24.97 -20.03 5.51
N ASP A 32 -24.98 -21.30 5.11
CA ASP A 32 -24.51 -21.74 3.78
C ASP A 32 -23.05 -21.44 3.42
N GLY A 33 -22.18 -21.34 4.42
CA GLY A 33 -20.74 -21.10 4.23
C GLY A 33 -20.39 -19.68 3.78
N LEU A 34 -21.35 -18.75 3.77
CA LEU A 34 -21.06 -17.33 3.68
C LEU A 34 -20.32 -16.91 4.97
N SER A 35 -19.40 -15.95 4.88
CA SER A 35 -18.68 -15.45 6.06
C SER A 35 -18.20 -14.01 5.84
N ILE A 36 -17.97 -13.28 6.94
CA ILE A 36 -17.31 -11.98 6.89
C ILE A 36 -15.80 -12.16 6.65
N VAL A 37 -15.25 -11.46 5.66
CA VAL A 37 -13.81 -11.57 5.30
C VAL A 37 -12.95 -10.46 5.91
N ASN A 38 -13.51 -9.29 6.19
CA ASN A 38 -12.79 -8.19 6.85
C ASN A 38 -13.72 -7.36 7.72
N VAL A 39 -13.17 -6.53 8.61
CA VAL A 39 -13.97 -5.81 9.62
C VAL A 39 -15.02 -4.87 8.99
N PRO A 40 -16.21 -4.71 9.60
CA PRO A 40 -17.21 -3.73 9.18
C PRO A 40 -16.64 -2.31 9.19
N ARG A 41 -17.08 -1.46 8.25
CA ARG A 41 -16.67 -0.04 8.20
C ARG A 41 -17.87 0.89 8.06
N LEU A 42 -17.98 1.86 8.98
CA LEU A 42 -19.05 2.86 9.00
C LEU A 42 -18.98 3.76 7.77
N LYS A 43 -20.08 3.88 7.01
CA LYS A 43 -20.17 4.81 5.89
C LYS A 43 -20.05 6.26 6.36
N SER A 44 -19.32 7.08 5.60
CA SER A 44 -19.27 8.53 5.78
C SER A 44 -20.69 9.10 5.79
N GLY A 45 -21.00 9.98 6.75
CA GLY A 45 -22.32 10.59 6.90
C GLY A 45 -23.38 9.72 7.60
N SER A 46 -23.16 8.42 7.78
CA SER A 46 -24.07 7.56 8.56
C SER A 46 -23.70 7.52 10.05
N LYS A 47 -24.69 7.15 10.87
CA LYS A 47 -24.53 6.84 12.31
C LYS A 47 -24.37 5.35 12.57
N SER A 48 -24.96 4.48 11.74
CA SER A 48 -24.98 3.03 11.97
C SER A 48 -25.09 2.17 10.71
N THR A 49 -24.91 2.73 9.51
CA THR A 49 -24.83 1.97 8.25
C THR A 49 -23.38 1.56 7.97
N TYR A 50 -23.11 0.25 7.93
CA TYR A 50 -21.79 -0.31 7.70
C TYR A 50 -21.68 -1.05 6.38
N ILE A 51 -20.53 -0.88 5.72
CA ILE A 51 -20.06 -1.74 4.63
C ILE A 51 -19.43 -2.98 5.28
N VAL A 52 -19.98 -4.16 4.99
CA VAL A 52 -19.57 -5.45 5.56
C VAL A 52 -19.04 -6.35 4.43
N PRO A 53 -17.71 -6.52 4.31
CA PRO A 53 -17.11 -7.39 3.30
C PRO A 53 -17.38 -8.87 3.64
N VAL A 54 -18.06 -9.59 2.74
CA VAL A 54 -18.39 -11.02 2.92
C VAL A 54 -17.82 -11.88 1.78
N THR A 55 -17.81 -13.20 1.89
CA THR A 55 -17.48 -14.07 0.74
C THR A 55 -18.45 -13.85 -0.43
N VAL A 56 -18.12 -14.36 -1.63
CA VAL A 56 -18.96 -14.15 -2.82
C VAL A 56 -20.28 -14.89 -2.62
N GLN A 57 -21.39 -14.15 -2.79
CA GLN A 57 -22.74 -14.67 -2.60
C GLN A 57 -23.16 -15.45 -3.85
N GLN A 58 -23.92 -16.53 -3.67
CA GLN A 58 -24.58 -17.23 -4.77
C GLN A 58 -25.84 -16.44 -5.17
N PRO A 59 -25.98 -15.98 -6.43
CA PRO A 59 -27.15 -15.23 -6.88
C PRO A 59 -28.47 -15.96 -6.64
N GLY A 60 -29.47 -15.25 -6.12
CA GLY A 60 -30.81 -15.79 -5.90
C GLY A 60 -30.93 -16.75 -4.70
N LYS A 61 -29.83 -17.14 -4.06
CA LYS A 61 -29.85 -17.98 -2.86
C LYS A 61 -30.27 -17.15 -1.64
N THR A 62 -31.25 -17.63 -0.88
CA THR A 62 -31.58 -17.06 0.43
C THR A 62 -30.50 -17.45 1.43
N TYR A 63 -29.96 -16.45 2.12
CA TYR A 63 -29.05 -16.59 3.24
C TYR A 63 -29.73 -16.11 4.52
N THR A 64 -29.29 -16.63 5.66
CA THR A 64 -29.58 -16.02 6.97
C THR A 64 -28.34 -15.31 7.53
N LEU A 65 -28.57 -14.33 8.39
CA LEU A 65 -27.57 -13.67 9.22
C LEU A 65 -28.11 -13.53 10.65
N SER A 66 -27.36 -14.00 11.64
CA SER A 66 -27.46 -13.53 13.02
C SER A 66 -26.25 -12.67 13.38
N TYR A 67 -26.47 -11.62 14.16
CA TYR A 67 -25.42 -10.79 14.73
C TYR A 67 -25.52 -10.76 16.26
N LYS A 68 -24.59 -11.40 16.95
CA LYS A 68 -24.68 -11.66 18.40
C LYS A 68 -26.05 -12.29 18.76
N ASP A 69 -26.75 -11.71 19.72
CA ASP A 69 -28.07 -12.11 20.21
C ASP A 69 -29.23 -11.43 19.46
N ALA A 70 -28.96 -10.73 18.35
CA ALA A 70 -29.99 -10.11 17.52
C ALA A 70 -30.87 -11.19 16.83
N PRO A 71 -32.12 -10.87 16.45
CA PRO A 71 -32.94 -11.74 15.62
C PRO A 71 -32.24 -12.15 14.32
N VAL A 72 -32.54 -13.36 13.85
CA VAL A 72 -32.03 -13.87 12.59
C VAL A 72 -32.73 -13.17 11.43
N GLU A 73 -31.97 -12.44 10.63
CA GLU A 73 -32.45 -11.79 9.41
C GLU A 73 -32.23 -12.68 8.18
N THR A 74 -32.99 -12.42 7.12
CA THR A 74 -32.84 -13.13 5.83
C THR A 74 -32.60 -12.16 4.68
N PHE A 75 -31.77 -12.56 3.72
CA PHE A 75 -31.52 -11.78 2.51
C PHE A 75 -31.24 -12.68 1.31
N VAL A 76 -31.44 -12.16 0.11
CA VAL A 76 -31.18 -12.89 -1.14
C VAL A 76 -29.79 -12.50 -1.67
N GLY A 77 -28.99 -13.49 -2.02
CA GLY A 77 -27.66 -13.32 -2.59
C GLY A 77 -27.71 -12.54 -3.92
N SER A 78 -26.88 -11.52 -4.01
CA SER A 78 -26.85 -10.62 -5.17
C SER A 78 -25.98 -11.14 -6.31
N ASN A 79 -26.41 -10.88 -7.56
CA ASN A 79 -25.57 -11.01 -8.76
C ASN A 79 -24.72 -9.76 -9.06
N ALA A 80 -24.77 -8.73 -8.22
CA ALA A 80 -24.01 -7.50 -8.42
C ALA A 80 -22.51 -7.77 -8.40
N LYS A 81 -21.85 -7.38 -9.50
CA LYS A 81 -20.41 -7.46 -9.72
C LYS A 81 -19.84 -6.06 -9.91
N ILE A 82 -18.56 -5.89 -9.61
CA ILE A 82 -17.84 -4.64 -9.89
C ILE A 82 -17.39 -4.62 -11.35
N ASN A 83 -17.64 -3.53 -12.05
CA ASN A 83 -17.16 -3.32 -13.41
C ASN A 83 -15.68 -2.86 -13.39
N MET A 84 -14.80 -3.70 -13.91
CA MET A 84 -13.40 -3.36 -14.20
C MET A 84 -13.29 -3.05 -15.69
N ARG A 85 -12.65 -1.93 -16.03
CA ARG A 85 -12.53 -1.43 -17.39
C ARG A 85 -11.30 -2.00 -18.08
N ASP A 86 -10.13 -1.85 -17.45
CA ASP A 86 -8.83 -2.09 -18.05
C ASP A 86 -7.99 -3.12 -17.27
N LEU A 87 -6.93 -3.63 -17.91
CA LEU A 87 -5.98 -4.60 -17.38
C LEU A 87 -4.56 -4.20 -17.74
N ALA A 88 -3.63 -4.27 -16.78
CA ALA A 88 -2.22 -4.03 -17.04
C ALA A 88 -1.31 -4.99 -16.25
N GLN A 89 -0.22 -5.43 -16.89
CA GLN A 89 0.86 -6.13 -16.18
C GLN A 89 1.71 -5.12 -15.41
N VAL A 90 2.05 -5.42 -14.15
CA VAL A 90 2.79 -4.54 -13.23
C VAL A 90 4.21 -5.07 -12.98
N THR A 91 4.39 -6.39 -12.89
CA THR A 91 5.68 -7.07 -12.78
C THR A 91 5.66 -8.38 -13.59
N ASN A 92 6.73 -9.17 -13.52
CA ASN A 92 6.76 -10.54 -14.04
C ASN A 92 5.77 -11.51 -13.37
N ASP A 93 5.14 -11.16 -12.25
CA ASP A 93 4.26 -12.05 -11.48
C ASP A 93 2.97 -11.37 -10.95
N THR A 94 2.79 -10.08 -11.23
CA THR A 94 1.69 -9.26 -10.71
C THR A 94 1.08 -8.43 -11.84
N PHE A 95 -0.25 -8.35 -11.86
CA PHE A 95 -1.04 -7.52 -12.77
C PHE A 95 -2.11 -6.75 -11.99
N GLU A 96 -2.74 -5.76 -12.61
CA GLU A 96 -3.81 -4.95 -12.02
C GLU A 96 -5.09 -4.98 -12.86
N LEU A 97 -6.22 -4.87 -12.18
CA LEU A 97 -7.52 -4.57 -12.79
C LEU A 97 -7.81 -3.10 -12.50
N GLU A 98 -8.25 -2.32 -13.47
CA GLU A 98 -8.54 -0.91 -13.26
C GLU A 98 -10.03 -0.59 -13.37
N SER A 99 -10.52 0.28 -12.49
CA SER A 99 -11.84 0.92 -12.58
C SER A 99 -11.74 2.37 -12.11
N PHE A 100 -12.76 3.18 -12.37
CA PHE A 100 -12.66 4.63 -12.17
C PHE A 100 -13.92 5.20 -11.51
N GLN A 101 -13.74 6.19 -10.65
CA GLN A 101 -14.85 6.93 -10.03
C GLN A 101 -15.71 7.65 -11.09
N ALA A 102 -15.10 8.02 -12.23
CA ALA A 102 -15.80 8.52 -13.41
C ALA A 102 -16.82 7.50 -13.96
N ASP A 103 -16.51 6.21 -13.91
CA ASP A 103 -17.35 5.11 -14.40
C ASP A 103 -18.33 4.60 -13.34
N GLY A 104 -18.40 5.26 -12.18
CA GLY A 104 -19.29 4.88 -11.07
C GLY A 104 -18.73 3.74 -10.21
N VAL A 105 -17.41 3.60 -10.09
CA VAL A 105 -16.77 2.57 -9.23
C VAL A 105 -15.86 3.23 -8.21
N VAL A 106 -15.97 2.84 -6.93
CA VAL A 106 -15.22 3.46 -5.83
C VAL A 106 -14.73 2.42 -4.82
N ASP A 107 -13.48 2.55 -4.34
CA ASP A 107 -13.03 1.83 -3.15
C ASP A 107 -13.67 2.40 -1.88
N TYR A 108 -14.12 1.50 -1.00
CA TYR A 108 -14.79 1.85 0.25
C TYR A 108 -13.99 2.84 1.12
N ALA A 109 -12.66 2.87 1.02
CA ALA A 109 -11.80 3.80 1.75
C ALA A 109 -12.10 5.28 1.49
N ASN A 110 -12.75 5.62 0.38
CA ASN A 110 -13.14 6.98 0.02
C ASN A 110 -14.53 7.37 0.56
N ILE A 111 -15.30 6.41 1.09
CA ILE A 111 -16.68 6.59 1.57
C ILE A 111 -16.91 6.08 2.99
N ILE A 112 -15.84 5.89 3.79
CA ILE A 112 -15.94 5.49 5.20
C ILE A 112 -15.42 6.56 6.16
N ALA A 113 -16.12 6.67 7.29
CA ALA A 113 -15.84 7.68 8.33
C ALA A 113 -14.41 7.60 8.88
N ALA A 114 -13.84 6.39 8.96
CA ALA A 114 -12.51 6.15 9.51
C ALA A 114 -11.36 6.82 8.71
N TYR A 115 -11.54 7.05 7.41
CA TYR A 115 -10.51 7.63 6.54
C TYR A 115 -10.88 9.01 5.96
N ALA A 116 -12.11 9.49 6.19
CA ALA A 116 -12.60 10.75 5.66
C ALA A 116 -11.66 11.95 5.93
N GLY A 117 -11.09 12.04 7.14
CA GLY A 117 -10.16 13.11 7.51
C GLY A 117 -8.77 13.03 6.83
N GLY A 118 -8.34 11.84 6.40
CA GLY A 118 -7.03 11.63 5.76
C GLY A 118 -7.07 11.61 4.23
N ARG A 119 -8.27 11.49 3.63
CA ARG A 119 -8.49 11.38 2.18
C ARG A 119 -8.69 12.72 1.46
N GLY A 120 -8.87 13.83 2.17
CA GLY A 120 -9.04 15.16 1.56
C GLY A 120 -10.22 15.21 0.58
N ASP A 121 -9.99 15.70 -0.63
CA ASP A 121 -11.00 15.82 -1.71
C ASP A 121 -11.39 14.48 -2.37
N GLN A 122 -10.77 13.37 -1.95
CA GLN A 122 -11.13 12.02 -2.34
C GLN A 122 -12.22 11.44 -1.43
N ALA A 123 -12.43 12.01 -0.24
CA ALA A 123 -13.51 11.61 0.66
C ALA A 123 -14.86 12.17 0.19
N PHE A 124 -15.87 11.32 0.12
CA PHE A 124 -17.25 11.75 -0.14
C PHE A 124 -18.28 10.86 0.58
N ILE A 125 -19.54 11.24 0.45
CA ILE A 125 -20.69 10.54 1.01
C ILE A 125 -21.52 9.99 -0.15
N ILE A 126 -21.99 8.74 0.00
CA ILE A 126 -23.05 8.18 -0.81
C ILE A 126 -24.18 7.71 0.10
N ASP A 127 -25.42 7.88 -0.35
CA ASP A 127 -26.62 7.47 0.37
C ASP A 127 -26.73 5.94 0.46
N ASP A 128 -27.79 5.43 1.09
CA ASP A 128 -28.00 3.98 1.26
C ASP A 128 -28.47 3.27 -0.02
N ASN A 129 -28.74 4.01 -1.11
CA ASN A 129 -28.88 3.50 -2.47
C ASN A 129 -27.53 3.52 -3.25
N ASN A 130 -26.43 3.86 -2.59
CA ASN A 130 -25.10 4.11 -3.15
C ASN A 130 -25.04 5.26 -4.17
N GLN A 131 -25.84 6.31 -4.00
CA GLN A 131 -25.86 7.49 -4.86
C GLN A 131 -25.15 8.69 -4.19
N ASP A 132 -24.42 9.49 -4.97
CA ASP A 132 -23.94 10.80 -4.51
C ASP A 132 -25.06 11.86 -4.50
N ALA A 133 -24.74 13.08 -4.06
CA ALA A 133 -25.68 14.20 -4.02
C ALA A 133 -26.23 14.65 -5.40
N ASN A 134 -25.64 14.17 -6.51
CA ASN A 134 -26.12 14.41 -7.88
C ASN A 134 -26.95 13.23 -8.42
N GLY A 135 -27.24 12.21 -7.60
CA GLY A 135 -27.93 10.99 -8.00
C GLY A 135 -27.06 9.99 -8.77
N LYS A 136 -25.73 10.17 -8.81
CA LYS A 136 -24.84 9.23 -9.50
C LYS A 136 -24.67 7.98 -8.66
N LEU A 137 -25.08 6.83 -9.21
CA LEU A 137 -24.92 5.52 -8.60
C LEU A 137 -23.45 5.06 -8.61
N PHE A 138 -23.02 4.44 -7.50
CA PHE A 138 -21.70 3.85 -7.33
C PHE A 138 -21.75 2.35 -7.01
N GLN A 139 -20.87 1.59 -7.67
CA GLN A 139 -20.46 0.26 -7.26
C GLN A 139 -19.31 0.38 -6.25
N VAL A 140 -19.52 -0.16 -5.05
CA VAL A 140 -18.52 -0.09 -3.98
C VAL A 140 -17.63 -1.33 -4.01
N ILE A 141 -16.35 -1.14 -4.34
CA ILE A 141 -15.31 -2.13 -4.05
C ILE A 141 -15.14 -2.13 -2.52
N SER A 142 -15.69 -3.14 -1.86
CA SER A 142 -15.36 -3.44 -0.47
C SER A 142 -13.95 -4.01 -0.36
N SER A 143 -13.46 -4.21 0.88
CA SER A 143 -12.18 -4.87 1.10
C SER A 143 -12.02 -6.15 0.27
N LEU A 144 -10.97 -6.17 -0.55
CA LEU A 144 -10.61 -7.30 -1.41
C LEU A 144 -9.76 -8.36 -0.69
N ARG A 145 -9.74 -8.35 0.66
CA ARG A 145 -9.09 -9.42 1.44
C ARG A 145 -9.65 -10.77 0.99
N ASP A 146 -8.75 -11.72 0.80
CA ASP A 146 -9.03 -13.10 0.36
C ASP A 146 -9.74 -13.19 -1.01
N ARG A 147 -9.74 -12.09 -1.80
CA ARG A 147 -10.18 -12.13 -3.21
C ARG A 147 -9.08 -12.64 -4.09
N SER A 148 -9.51 -13.32 -5.13
CA SER A 148 -8.65 -13.80 -6.20
C SER A 148 -9.38 -13.71 -7.53
N VAL A 149 -8.63 -13.88 -8.62
CA VAL A 149 -9.13 -14.00 -9.98
C VAL A 149 -8.46 -15.20 -10.63
N THR A 150 -9.13 -15.81 -11.59
CA THR A 150 -8.52 -16.89 -12.39
C THR A 150 -7.88 -16.28 -13.63
N LEU A 151 -6.59 -16.53 -13.81
CA LEU A 151 -5.83 -16.22 -15.01
C LEU A 151 -5.69 -17.49 -15.86
N THR A 152 -6.03 -17.44 -17.16
CA THR A 152 -5.87 -18.56 -18.10
C THR A 152 -5.04 -18.13 -19.31
N GLY A 153 -3.91 -18.78 -19.55
CA GLY A 153 -3.00 -18.49 -20.65
C GLY A 153 -3.40 -19.18 -21.96
N SER A 154 -3.05 -18.58 -23.10
CA SER A 154 -3.27 -19.16 -24.44
C SER A 154 -2.45 -20.43 -24.70
N ASN A 155 -1.48 -20.73 -23.84
CA ASN A 155 -0.72 -21.99 -23.78
C ASN A 155 -1.40 -23.09 -22.95
N GLY A 156 -2.52 -22.80 -22.28
CA GLY A 156 -3.24 -23.73 -21.42
C GLY A 156 -2.98 -23.57 -19.91
N ASP A 157 -2.04 -22.70 -19.51
CA ASP A 157 -1.76 -22.43 -18.09
C ASP A 157 -3.01 -21.89 -17.38
N ARG A 158 -3.18 -22.24 -16.11
CA ARG A 158 -4.27 -21.71 -15.27
C ARG A 158 -3.78 -21.43 -13.87
N PHE A 159 -3.85 -20.16 -13.46
CA PHE A 159 -3.43 -19.69 -12.15
C PHE A 159 -4.59 -19.09 -11.38
N GLN A 160 -4.62 -19.29 -10.06
CA GLN A 160 -5.44 -18.47 -9.17
C GLN A 160 -4.56 -17.34 -8.62
N ALA A 161 -4.77 -16.12 -9.11
CA ALA A 161 -4.02 -14.95 -8.69
C ALA A 161 -4.73 -14.25 -7.53
N ASN A 162 -4.02 -13.99 -6.43
CA ASN A 162 -4.58 -13.46 -5.19
C ASN A 162 -4.38 -11.94 -5.08
N TYR A 163 -5.33 -11.24 -4.48
CA TYR A 163 -5.24 -9.80 -4.24
C TYR A 163 -4.02 -9.48 -3.36
N VAL A 164 -3.24 -8.49 -3.78
CA VAL A 164 -2.09 -7.97 -3.04
C VAL A 164 -2.58 -6.86 -2.10
N PRO A 165 -2.51 -7.03 -0.76
CA PRO A 165 -3.00 -6.04 0.18
C PRO A 165 -2.39 -4.64 -0.03
N PHE A 166 -3.17 -3.60 0.28
CA PHE A 166 -2.77 -2.19 0.23
C PHE A 166 -2.34 -1.65 -1.15
N THR A 167 -2.67 -2.35 -2.24
CA THR A 167 -2.33 -1.92 -3.62
C THR A 167 -3.40 -1.12 -4.35
N GLN A 168 -4.54 -0.86 -3.71
CA GLN A 168 -5.57 0.06 -4.20
C GLN A 168 -4.99 1.47 -4.37
N ALA A 169 -5.05 1.99 -5.60
CA ALA A 169 -4.80 3.40 -5.86
C ALA A 169 -5.92 4.29 -5.26
N SER A 170 -5.60 5.53 -4.90
CA SER A 170 -6.56 6.48 -4.32
C SER A 170 -6.86 7.68 -5.20
N ASP A 171 -6.15 7.84 -6.31
CA ASP A 171 -6.22 8.92 -7.30
C ASP A 171 -7.48 8.89 -8.19
N ARG A 172 -8.63 8.52 -7.61
CA ARG A 172 -9.94 8.28 -8.27
C ARG A 172 -9.95 7.12 -9.29
N ARG A 173 -8.78 6.61 -9.68
CA ARG A 173 -8.59 5.27 -10.23
C ARG A 173 -8.53 4.26 -9.09
N GLN A 174 -9.18 3.11 -9.26
CA GLN A 174 -9.14 1.97 -8.35
C GLN A 174 -8.39 0.86 -9.09
N ALA A 175 -7.17 0.54 -8.65
CA ALA A 175 -6.24 -0.35 -9.37
C ALA A 175 -5.76 -1.52 -8.49
N PRO A 176 -6.67 -2.38 -7.98
CA PRO A 176 -6.28 -3.53 -7.17
C PRO A 176 -5.42 -4.52 -7.94
N LYS A 177 -4.37 -5.01 -7.28
CA LYS A 177 -3.36 -5.87 -7.92
C LYS A 177 -3.54 -7.33 -7.52
N PHE A 178 -3.28 -8.21 -8.48
CA PHE A 178 -3.40 -9.65 -8.34
C PHE A 178 -2.08 -10.29 -8.71
N ARG A 179 -1.59 -11.16 -7.83
CA ARG A 179 -0.30 -11.82 -7.97
C ARG A 179 -0.49 -13.32 -8.16
N LEU A 180 0.30 -13.89 -9.07
CA LEU A 180 0.35 -15.32 -9.33
C LEU A 180 0.81 -16.09 -8.06
N PRO A 181 0.60 -17.43 -8.01
CA PRO A 181 1.12 -18.25 -6.92
C PRO A 181 2.64 -18.12 -6.73
N ALA A 182 3.13 -18.48 -5.54
CA ALA A 182 4.54 -18.36 -5.18
C ALA A 182 5.45 -19.15 -6.15
N GLY A 183 6.33 -18.43 -6.86
CA GLY A 183 7.30 -18.97 -7.81
C GLY A 183 6.85 -18.89 -9.28
N GLU A 184 5.56 -18.70 -9.52
CA GLU A 184 4.97 -18.58 -10.86
C GLU A 184 5.24 -17.21 -11.49
N LYS A 185 5.34 -17.18 -12.82
CA LYS A 185 5.61 -15.97 -13.61
C LYS A 185 4.77 -15.93 -14.88
N LEU A 186 4.42 -14.73 -15.30
CA LEU A 186 3.84 -14.43 -16.60
C LEU A 186 4.90 -14.68 -17.69
N ILE A 187 4.57 -15.54 -18.65
CA ILE A 187 5.47 -15.88 -19.75
C ILE A 187 5.31 -14.83 -20.86
N PRO A 188 6.38 -14.14 -21.29
CA PRO A 188 6.32 -13.13 -22.35
C PRO A 188 5.70 -13.66 -23.64
N GLY A 189 4.86 -12.85 -24.29
CA GLY A 189 4.17 -13.20 -25.53
C GLY A 189 2.90 -14.06 -25.35
N ILE A 190 2.68 -14.67 -24.19
CA ILE A 190 1.43 -15.39 -23.90
C ILE A 190 0.29 -14.38 -23.69
N THR A 191 -0.85 -14.66 -24.30
CA THR A 191 -2.10 -13.93 -24.03
C THR A 191 -2.77 -14.56 -22.83
N TYR A 192 -3.01 -13.78 -21.79
CA TYR A 192 -3.72 -14.23 -20.59
C TYR A 192 -5.13 -13.64 -20.53
N THR A 193 -6.11 -14.46 -20.17
CA THR A 193 -7.50 -14.09 -19.93
C THR A 193 -7.79 -14.10 -18.44
N VAL A 194 -8.32 -13.00 -17.92
CA VAL A 194 -8.74 -12.83 -16.52
C VAL A 194 -10.23 -13.10 -16.41
N THR A 195 -10.62 -13.95 -15.45
CA THR A 195 -12.03 -14.21 -15.10
C THR A 195 -12.27 -14.12 -13.60
N SER A 196 -13.48 -13.75 -13.21
CA SER A 196 -13.87 -13.50 -11.83
C SER A 196 -15.35 -13.81 -11.58
N ASP A 197 -15.65 -14.36 -10.41
CA ASP A 197 -17.01 -14.52 -9.86
C ASP A 197 -17.56 -13.24 -9.22
N TRP A 198 -16.69 -12.24 -8.94
CA TRP A 198 -17.03 -11.00 -8.25
C TRP A 198 -16.90 -9.73 -9.12
N ALA A 199 -16.17 -9.77 -10.22
CA ALA A 199 -16.01 -8.69 -11.19
C ALA A 199 -16.59 -9.03 -12.58
N ASN A 200 -16.97 -7.98 -13.30
CA ASN A 200 -17.17 -7.95 -14.74
C ASN A 200 -15.94 -7.28 -15.36
N MET A 201 -15.34 -7.88 -16.38
CA MET A 201 -14.17 -7.33 -17.07
C MET A 201 -14.61 -6.81 -18.44
N ALA A 202 -14.48 -5.51 -18.72
CA ALA A 202 -14.71 -4.96 -20.06
C ALA A 202 -13.55 -5.34 -20.99
N THR A 203 -12.32 -5.05 -20.58
CA THR A 203 -11.11 -5.66 -21.10
C THR A 203 -10.76 -6.87 -20.22
N SER A 204 -10.85 -8.08 -20.77
CA SER A 204 -10.59 -9.33 -20.04
C SER A 204 -9.27 -10.01 -20.39
N THR A 205 -8.51 -9.48 -21.35
CA THR A 205 -7.24 -10.08 -21.80
C THR A 205 -6.09 -9.09 -21.84
N PHE A 206 -4.87 -9.59 -21.66
CA PHE A 206 -3.63 -8.86 -21.94
C PHE A 206 -2.54 -9.80 -22.49
N ILE A 207 -1.60 -9.26 -23.25
CA ILE A 207 -0.39 -9.98 -23.68
C ILE A 207 0.70 -9.69 -22.65
N ALA A 208 1.27 -10.73 -22.05
CA ALA A 208 2.39 -10.58 -21.13
C ALA A 208 3.65 -10.07 -21.86
N LYS A 209 4.35 -9.15 -21.21
CA LYS A 209 5.59 -8.54 -21.68
C LYS A 209 6.76 -9.07 -20.86
N GLU A 210 7.94 -9.05 -21.46
CA GLU A 210 9.19 -9.20 -20.72
C GLU A 210 9.27 -8.07 -19.67
N MET A 211 9.41 -8.45 -18.41
CA MET A 211 9.60 -7.52 -17.30
C MET A 211 10.68 -8.09 -16.38
N ALA A 212 11.74 -7.32 -16.17
CA ALA A 212 12.75 -7.68 -15.19
C ALA A 212 12.12 -7.80 -13.79
N PRO A 213 12.60 -8.72 -12.93
CA PRO A 213 12.31 -8.67 -11.50
C PRO A 213 12.72 -7.32 -10.90
N LEU A 214 12.17 -6.98 -9.73
CA LEU A 214 12.69 -5.84 -8.96
C LEU A 214 14.16 -6.09 -8.59
N VAL A 215 14.96 -5.06 -8.35
CA VAL A 215 16.36 -5.24 -7.91
C VAL A 215 16.48 -4.76 -6.48
N ILE A 216 17.02 -5.59 -5.59
CA ILE A 216 17.40 -5.17 -4.24
C ILE A 216 18.77 -4.50 -4.33
N ALA A 217 18.86 -3.27 -3.83
CA ALA A 217 20.10 -2.51 -3.81
C ALA A 217 20.84 -2.60 -2.47
N LYS A 218 20.11 -2.64 -1.35
CA LYS A 218 20.72 -2.62 0.00
C LYS A 218 19.80 -3.26 1.06
N ALA A 219 20.40 -3.80 2.11
CA ALA A 219 19.74 -4.06 3.39
C ALA A 219 20.45 -3.31 4.54
N THR A 220 19.70 -2.83 5.54
CA THR A 220 20.23 -2.10 6.70
C THR A 220 19.58 -2.60 7.99
N PHE A 221 20.35 -2.89 9.02
CA PHE A 221 19.83 -3.31 10.33
C PHE A 221 18.92 -2.25 10.95
N VAL A 222 17.81 -2.68 11.56
CA VAL A 222 16.95 -1.84 12.41
C VAL A 222 17.06 -2.31 13.86
N ASP A 223 16.71 -3.57 14.14
CA ASP A 223 16.75 -4.15 15.48
C ASP A 223 17.12 -5.65 15.42
N ALA A 224 16.92 -6.41 16.51
CA ALA A 224 17.24 -7.84 16.57
C ALA A 224 16.25 -8.72 15.78
N THR A 225 15.13 -8.17 15.34
CA THR A 225 14.00 -8.86 14.69
C THR A 225 13.58 -8.23 13.36
N SER A 226 14.12 -7.07 12.99
CA SER A 226 13.76 -6.38 11.74
C SER A 226 14.94 -5.64 11.08
N PHE A 227 14.82 -5.44 9.77
CA PHE A 227 15.77 -4.69 8.94
C PHE A 227 15.05 -3.95 7.81
N GLU A 228 15.66 -2.88 7.31
CA GLU A 228 15.23 -2.19 6.09
C GLU A 228 15.80 -2.85 4.85
N LEU A 229 14.99 -2.97 3.81
CA LEU A 229 15.35 -3.47 2.49
C LEU A 229 15.00 -2.40 1.46
N ALA A 230 16.01 -1.92 0.74
CA ALA A 230 15.87 -0.89 -0.29
C ALA A 230 16.02 -1.49 -1.70
N LEU A 231 15.07 -1.15 -2.57
CA LEU A 231 15.11 -1.45 -3.99
C LEU A 231 15.99 -0.46 -4.76
N ASP A 232 16.44 -0.82 -5.97
CA ASP A 232 17.21 0.07 -6.86
C ASP A 232 16.39 1.29 -7.32
N LYS A 233 15.08 1.10 -7.49
CA LYS A 233 14.12 2.07 -8.00
C LYS A 233 12.83 2.00 -7.22
N ASP A 234 12.12 3.12 -7.20
CA ASP A 234 10.82 3.17 -6.57
C ASP A 234 9.79 2.48 -7.48
N PRO A 235 9.13 1.38 -7.04
CA PRO A 235 8.03 0.77 -7.79
C PRO A 235 6.79 1.66 -7.92
N GLY A 236 6.72 2.80 -7.20
CA GLY A 236 5.61 3.76 -7.21
C GLY A 236 4.36 3.30 -6.47
N MET A 237 4.45 2.20 -5.72
CA MET A 237 3.35 1.52 -5.02
C MET A 237 3.88 0.37 -4.13
N ASP A 238 3.08 -0.12 -3.20
CA ASP A 238 3.47 -1.24 -2.32
C ASP A 238 3.38 -2.62 -3.00
N LEU A 239 4.41 -2.94 -3.81
CA LEU A 239 4.59 -4.29 -4.37
C LEU A 239 5.28 -5.26 -3.40
N LEU A 240 5.71 -4.78 -2.23
CA LEU A 240 6.41 -5.58 -1.21
C LEU A 240 5.45 -6.36 -0.31
N ALA A 241 4.17 -5.95 -0.24
CA ALA A 241 3.09 -6.68 0.44
C ALA A 241 3.14 -8.20 0.17
N GLY A 242 3.41 -9.00 1.20
CA GLY A 242 3.50 -10.47 1.12
C GLY A 242 4.79 -11.04 0.51
N ARG A 243 5.80 -10.21 0.23
CA ARG A 243 7.13 -10.67 -0.19
C ARG A 243 7.94 -11.15 1.02
N GLN A 244 8.82 -12.12 0.74
CA GLN A 244 9.73 -12.69 1.71
C GLN A 244 11.15 -12.80 1.13
N VAL A 245 12.13 -12.81 2.02
CA VAL A 245 13.53 -13.12 1.71
C VAL A 245 14.05 -14.16 2.71
N GLU A 246 14.98 -14.99 2.25
CA GLU A 246 15.82 -15.83 3.09
C GLU A 246 17.13 -15.08 3.38
N LEU A 247 17.62 -15.21 4.61
CA LEU A 247 18.85 -14.66 5.12
C LEU A 247 19.81 -15.82 5.42
N LYS A 248 20.96 -15.88 4.75
CA LYS A 248 22.00 -16.89 5.03
C LYS A 248 23.20 -16.25 5.71
N GLY A 249 23.35 -16.52 7.00
CA GLY A 249 24.46 -16.04 7.83
C GLY A 249 25.76 -16.75 7.51
N ASN A 250 26.87 -16.02 7.56
CA ASN A 250 28.23 -16.58 7.51
C ASN A 250 28.56 -17.46 8.74
N ASP A 251 27.78 -17.35 9.82
CA ASP A 251 27.78 -18.22 11.00
C ASP A 251 27.01 -19.54 10.80
N GLY A 252 26.45 -19.77 9.60
CA GLY A 252 25.64 -20.94 9.27
C GLY A 252 24.16 -20.81 9.63
N THR A 253 23.72 -19.70 10.22
CA THR A 253 22.30 -19.47 10.50
C THR A 253 21.50 -19.25 9.21
N THR A 254 20.25 -19.71 9.20
CA THR A 254 19.29 -19.41 8.12
C THR A 254 18.00 -18.90 8.74
N LEU A 255 17.56 -17.72 8.30
CA LEU A 255 16.37 -17.04 8.81
C LEU A 255 15.45 -16.66 7.64
N THR A 256 14.16 -16.57 7.88
CA THR A 256 13.18 -16.05 6.90
C THR A 256 12.62 -14.74 7.40
N ALA A 257 12.54 -13.74 6.52
CA ALA A 257 11.94 -12.45 6.81
C ALA A 257 10.81 -12.14 5.83
N GLN A 258 9.77 -11.48 6.32
CA GLN A 258 8.61 -11.05 5.57
C GLN A 258 8.45 -9.53 5.64
N TYR A 259 8.07 -8.92 4.53
CA TYR A 259 7.77 -7.50 4.50
C TYR A 259 6.61 -7.13 5.46
N ARG A 260 6.86 -6.13 6.30
CA ARG A 260 5.88 -5.51 7.19
C ARG A 260 4.95 -4.64 6.35
N TYR A 261 3.67 -5.03 6.26
CA TYR A 261 2.67 -4.33 5.44
C TYR A 261 2.64 -2.82 5.69
N SER A 262 2.54 -2.04 4.62
CA SER A 262 2.46 -0.57 4.64
C SER A 262 3.66 0.14 5.30
N SER A 263 4.80 -0.54 5.48
CA SER A 263 6.05 0.08 5.96
C SER A 263 6.86 0.77 4.88
N ARG A 264 6.48 0.60 3.61
CA ARG A 264 7.17 1.16 2.44
C ARG A 264 7.24 2.69 2.51
N GLN A 265 8.45 3.22 2.36
CA GLN A 265 8.73 4.63 2.09
C GLN A 265 9.67 4.67 0.88
N GLY A 266 9.16 5.11 -0.27
CA GLY A 266 9.82 5.16 -1.60
C GLY A 266 11.16 4.43 -1.76
N THR A 267 11.17 3.29 -2.47
CA THR A 267 12.27 2.27 -2.54
C THR A 267 12.44 1.39 -1.30
N THR A 268 12.34 1.91 -0.08
CA THR A 268 12.64 1.17 1.16
C THR A 268 11.38 0.57 1.76
N GLY A 269 11.48 -0.62 2.37
CA GLY A 269 10.46 -1.22 3.22
C GLY A 269 11.09 -2.02 4.37
N ILE A 270 10.36 -2.21 5.47
CA ILE A 270 10.82 -2.98 6.62
C ILE A 270 10.47 -4.46 6.44
N PHE A 271 11.41 -5.35 6.72
CA PHE A 271 11.22 -6.79 6.75
C PHE A 271 11.41 -7.29 8.19
N ASP A 272 10.40 -7.99 8.69
CA ASP A 272 10.37 -8.63 10.01
C ASP A 272 10.77 -10.10 9.89
N LEU A 273 11.58 -10.59 10.82
CA LEU A 273 11.84 -12.03 10.94
C LEU A 273 10.54 -12.77 11.26
N VAL A 274 10.30 -13.87 10.55
CA VAL A 274 9.19 -14.78 10.85
C VAL A 274 9.43 -15.50 12.19
N SER A 275 10.70 -15.78 12.50
CA SER A 275 11.16 -16.30 13.79
C SER A 275 12.66 -16.09 13.97
N GLY A 276 13.15 -16.22 15.21
CA GLY A 276 14.56 -16.04 15.56
C GLY A 276 14.98 -14.58 15.74
N THR A 277 16.28 -14.35 15.79
CA THR A 277 16.90 -13.02 15.94
C THR A 277 18.15 -12.88 15.09
N LEU A 278 18.37 -11.70 14.52
CA LEU A 278 19.60 -11.33 13.82
C LEU A 278 20.77 -11.18 14.79
N ASN A 279 21.92 -11.75 14.45
CA ASN A 279 23.20 -11.49 15.11
C ASN A 279 23.87 -10.28 14.45
N LYS A 280 24.23 -9.25 15.23
CA LYS A 280 24.87 -8.02 14.71
C LYS A 280 26.30 -8.23 14.22
N ASP A 281 26.97 -9.27 14.70
CA ASP A 281 28.35 -9.62 14.33
C ASP A 281 28.40 -10.59 13.13
N ALA A 282 27.25 -11.07 12.67
CA ALA A 282 27.12 -11.93 11.50
C ALA A 282 26.82 -11.11 10.23
N VAL A 283 27.20 -11.67 9.08
CA VAL A 283 26.87 -11.13 7.75
C VAL A 283 25.89 -12.09 7.08
N TYR A 284 24.74 -11.57 6.69
CA TYR A 284 23.69 -12.34 6.03
C TYR A 284 23.61 -12.01 4.55
N ALA A 285 23.72 -13.01 3.68
CA ALA A 285 23.34 -12.87 2.27
C ALA A 285 21.80 -12.79 2.15
N ILE A 286 21.30 -11.78 1.43
CA ILE A 286 19.86 -11.57 1.18
C ILE A 286 19.46 -12.35 -0.08
N LEU A 287 18.52 -13.29 0.05
CA LEU A 287 18.02 -14.11 -1.06
C LEU A 287 16.51 -13.92 -1.24
N PRO A 288 16.05 -13.25 -2.33
CA PRO A 288 14.63 -13.12 -2.64
C PRO A 288 13.98 -14.49 -2.88
N LEU A 289 13.03 -14.88 -2.03
CA LEU A 289 12.26 -16.10 -2.25
C LEU A 289 11.38 -15.94 -3.49
N ASN A 290 11.08 -17.04 -4.19
CA ASN A 290 10.13 -17.04 -5.32
C ASN A 290 10.48 -16.11 -6.51
N GLY A 291 11.71 -15.56 -6.58
CA GLY A 291 12.21 -14.83 -7.74
C GLY A 291 11.48 -13.52 -8.08
N TRP A 292 10.88 -12.86 -7.07
CA TRP A 292 10.23 -11.55 -7.22
C TRP A 292 11.22 -10.39 -7.40
N ALA A 293 12.45 -10.59 -6.92
CA ALA A 293 13.56 -9.69 -7.11
C ALA A 293 14.86 -10.45 -7.39
N THR A 294 15.87 -9.72 -7.88
CA THR A 294 17.28 -10.13 -7.85
C THR A 294 18.01 -9.38 -6.74
N ALA A 295 19.01 -10.03 -6.14
CA ALA A 295 19.92 -9.43 -5.18
C ALA A 295 21.34 -9.86 -5.53
N THR A 296 22.16 -8.94 -6.03
CA THR A 296 23.54 -9.22 -6.44
C THR A 296 24.48 -8.62 -5.39
N ASN A 297 25.18 -9.47 -4.64
CA ASN A 297 26.11 -9.09 -3.58
C ASN A 297 25.49 -8.21 -2.47
N VAL A 298 24.17 -8.29 -2.26
CA VAL A 298 23.50 -7.58 -1.16
C VAL A 298 23.62 -8.40 0.13
N THR A 299 24.27 -7.80 1.13
CA THR A 299 24.35 -8.35 2.48
C THR A 299 23.70 -7.44 3.51
N LEU A 300 23.20 -8.04 4.58
CA LEU A 300 22.82 -7.38 5.82
C LEU A 300 23.95 -7.58 6.85
N GLY A 301 24.43 -6.49 7.43
CA GLY A 301 25.66 -6.47 8.24
C GLY A 301 26.88 -6.03 7.43
N GLN A 302 27.94 -5.61 8.13
CA GLN A 302 29.24 -5.34 7.50
C GLN A 302 30.12 -6.57 7.65
N ALA A 303 30.78 -7.00 6.57
CA ALA A 303 31.94 -7.86 6.72
C ALA A 303 32.96 -7.12 7.59
N ALA A 304 33.44 -7.79 8.65
CA ALA A 304 34.44 -7.21 9.53
C ALA A 304 35.65 -6.79 8.69
N THR A 305 35.82 -5.47 8.50
CA THR A 305 37.06 -4.93 7.98
C THR A 305 38.12 -5.27 8.99
N THR A 306 38.99 -6.22 8.64
CA THR A 306 40.21 -6.50 9.41
C THR A 306 40.87 -5.14 9.68
N PRO A 307 41.09 -4.74 10.94
CA PRO A 307 41.67 -3.44 11.22
C PRO A 307 43.01 -3.36 10.50
N GLU A 308 43.17 -2.33 9.68
CA GLU A 308 44.46 -2.01 9.08
C GLU A 308 45.45 -1.87 10.23
N VAL A 309 46.52 -2.68 10.21
CA VAL A 309 47.52 -2.67 11.26
C VAL A 309 48.24 -1.33 11.18
N THR A 310 47.81 -0.39 12.02
CA THR A 310 48.50 0.88 12.20
C THR A 310 49.86 0.59 12.81
N ASP A 311 50.86 0.62 11.95
CA ASP A 311 52.28 0.57 12.25
C ASP A 311 52.61 1.50 13.45
N PRO A 312 53.06 0.97 14.61
CA PRO A 312 53.17 1.73 15.85
C PRO A 312 54.26 2.81 15.84
N ASP A 313 55.14 2.82 14.83
CA ASP A 313 56.37 3.64 14.83
C ASP A 313 56.29 4.94 14.02
N LYS A 314 55.09 5.40 13.62
CA LYS A 314 54.92 6.73 13.00
C LYS A 314 54.73 7.85 14.04
N GLU A 315 55.86 8.41 14.48
CA GLU A 315 55.89 9.67 15.23
C GLU A 315 55.18 10.81 14.46
N VAL A 316 54.14 11.39 15.07
CA VAL A 316 53.46 12.59 14.57
C VAL A 316 54.22 13.82 15.06
N ILE A 317 55.08 14.38 14.20
CA ILE A 317 55.71 15.68 14.46
C ILE A 317 54.66 16.79 14.27
N VAL A 318 54.20 17.38 15.37
CA VAL A 318 53.31 18.54 15.36
C VAL A 318 54.15 19.83 15.34
N THR A 319 54.01 20.63 14.29
CA THR A 319 54.61 21.97 14.18
C THR A 319 53.50 23.03 14.27
N PRO A 320 53.57 23.99 15.22
CA PRO A 320 52.54 25.03 15.37
C PRO A 320 52.96 26.39 14.77
N GLU A 321 52.14 26.97 13.89
CA GLU A 321 52.23 28.37 13.47
C GLU A 321 50.80 28.86 13.10
N LYS A 322 50.08 29.65 13.91
CA LYS A 322 50.22 31.07 14.35
C LYS A 322 49.58 32.06 13.37
N ASP A 323 48.53 32.76 13.84
CA ASP A 323 47.71 33.71 13.08
C ASP A 323 48.48 34.93 12.54
N ALA A 324 48.08 35.40 11.35
CA ALA A 324 48.15 36.82 10.97
C ALA A 324 47.06 37.21 9.95
N THR A 325 46.31 38.26 10.26
CA THR A 325 45.28 38.92 9.44
C THR A 325 45.87 39.67 8.23
N ASN A 326 45.16 39.73 7.08
CA ASN A 326 44.90 40.99 6.34
C ASN A 326 43.96 40.86 5.12
N LYS A 327 43.16 41.92 4.90
CA LYS A 327 42.31 42.29 3.73
C LYS A 327 42.70 43.76 3.41
N PRO A 328 42.75 44.33 2.16
CA PRO A 328 41.85 44.20 0.99
C PRO A 328 42.64 43.83 -0.32
N THR A 329 42.26 44.05 -1.60
CA THR A 329 41.24 44.90 -2.28
C THR A 329 40.81 44.32 -3.66
N ILE A 330 39.80 44.91 -4.30
CA ILE A 330 39.29 44.61 -5.66
C ILE A 330 39.94 45.55 -6.72
N PRO A 331 40.14 45.07 -7.97
CA PRO A 331 39.70 45.81 -9.18
C PRO A 331 38.95 44.85 -10.16
N SER A 332 37.68 45.09 -10.51
CA SER A 332 37.16 46.01 -11.55
C SER A 332 37.31 45.51 -13.01
N LEU A 333 36.18 45.06 -13.57
CA LEU A 333 35.71 44.99 -14.97
C LEU A 333 36.66 45.38 -16.12
N ALA A 334 36.63 44.54 -17.17
CA ALA A 334 36.71 44.98 -18.57
C ALA A 334 35.73 44.16 -19.42
N GLU A 335 34.91 44.83 -20.23
CA GLU A 335 33.99 44.22 -21.18
C GLU A 335 34.70 43.85 -22.49
N SER A 336 34.18 42.85 -23.21
CA SER A 336 34.15 42.92 -24.67
C SER A 336 32.93 42.15 -25.20
N ASN A 337 32.12 42.84 -25.99
CA ASN A 337 31.11 42.21 -26.82
C ASN A 337 31.79 41.63 -28.06
N ASP A 338 31.34 40.48 -28.55
CA ASP A 338 31.03 40.42 -29.98
C ASP A 338 29.87 39.46 -30.25
N ALA A 339 29.08 39.78 -31.27
CA ALA A 339 27.79 39.15 -31.52
C ALA A 339 27.67 38.68 -32.98
N SER A 340 27.39 37.40 -33.19
CA SER A 340 26.68 36.94 -34.40
C SER A 340 26.24 35.48 -34.29
N ALA A 341 24.92 35.22 -34.41
CA ALA A 341 24.35 34.19 -35.31
C ALA A 341 22.81 34.08 -35.16
N GLN A 342 22.12 34.68 -36.13
CA GLN A 342 20.94 34.15 -36.85
C GLN A 342 19.74 33.55 -36.08
N ALA A 343 18.59 34.21 -36.23
CA ALA A 343 17.28 33.70 -35.83
C ALA A 343 16.61 32.82 -36.91
N LYS A 344 15.81 31.84 -36.46
CA LYS A 344 14.66 31.26 -37.18
C LYS A 344 13.57 30.84 -36.17
N PRO A 345 12.30 30.63 -36.58
CA PRO A 345 11.16 31.09 -35.79
C PRO A 345 10.65 30.08 -34.76
N ALA A 346 10.05 30.60 -33.69
CA ALA A 346 9.33 29.80 -32.70
C ALA A 346 8.06 29.17 -33.28
N VAL A 347 7.85 27.89 -32.98
CA VAL A 347 6.53 27.23 -33.06
C VAL A 347 6.05 27.04 -31.63
N ASN A 348 4.85 27.54 -31.33
CA ASN A 348 4.27 27.47 -29.99
C ASN A 348 3.92 26.02 -29.63
N ALA A 349 4.64 25.44 -28.67
CA ALA A 349 4.23 24.24 -27.94
C ALA A 349 4.01 24.61 -26.46
N ALA A 350 2.75 24.80 -26.07
CA ALA A 350 2.39 25.13 -24.70
C ALA A 350 2.44 23.88 -23.81
N THR A 351 3.60 23.62 -23.21
CA THR A 351 3.77 22.59 -22.18
C THR A 351 3.21 23.07 -20.83
N ASN A 352 1.90 22.94 -20.64
CA ASN A 352 1.27 23.09 -19.32
C ASN A 352 1.47 21.80 -18.49
N THR A 353 2.70 21.54 -18.08
CA THR A 353 3.02 20.51 -17.07
C THR A 353 2.90 21.09 -15.67
N ASN A 354 1.67 21.32 -15.21
CA ASN A 354 1.36 21.47 -13.79
C ASN A 354 0.78 20.14 -13.29
N ASP A 355 1.63 19.11 -13.23
CA ASP A 355 1.31 17.92 -12.44
C ASP A 355 1.26 18.34 -10.97
N LEU A 356 0.07 18.22 -10.37
CA LEU A 356 -0.11 18.37 -8.94
C LEU A 356 0.72 17.29 -8.22
N PRO A 357 1.30 17.58 -7.05
CA PRO A 357 2.07 16.59 -6.30
C PRO A 357 1.20 15.38 -5.99
N LYS A 358 1.75 14.18 -6.18
CA LYS A 358 1.07 12.90 -5.92
C LYS A 358 0.80 12.71 -4.42
N THR A 359 -0.30 13.28 -3.94
CA THR A 359 -0.79 13.17 -2.57
C THR A 359 -1.31 11.76 -2.30
N GLY A 360 -0.39 10.87 -1.96
CA GLY A 360 -0.65 9.47 -1.58
C GLY A 360 0.53 8.84 -0.84
N ASP A 361 1.76 9.09 -1.28
CA ASP A 361 2.97 8.41 -0.78
C ASP A 361 3.76 9.21 0.29
N THR A 362 3.42 10.47 0.56
CA THR A 362 4.20 11.36 1.45
C THR A 362 3.63 11.54 2.86
N MET A 363 2.40 11.07 3.13
CA MET A 363 1.86 11.06 4.49
C MET A 363 1.98 9.64 5.07
N PRO A 364 2.74 9.44 6.17
CA PRO A 364 2.72 8.15 6.84
C PRO A 364 1.30 7.91 7.35
N ILE A 365 0.68 6.82 6.90
CA ILE A 365 -0.51 6.26 7.56
C ILE A 365 -0.02 5.68 8.88
N LEU A 366 0.19 6.55 9.86
CA LEU A 366 0.37 6.14 11.25
C LEU A 366 -0.86 5.31 11.63
N PRO A 367 -0.71 4.03 12.02
CA PRO A 367 -1.79 3.30 12.65
C PRO A 367 -2.03 3.96 14.01
N VAL A 368 -2.92 4.95 14.03
CA VAL A 368 -3.36 5.60 15.27
C VAL A 368 -4.12 4.55 16.06
N THR A 369 -3.41 3.87 16.95
CA THR A 369 -4.01 3.01 17.96
C THR A 369 -5.08 3.82 18.69
N ALA A 370 -6.26 3.23 18.85
CA ALA A 370 -7.50 3.97 19.13
C ALA A 370 -7.54 4.76 20.46
N GLY A 371 -6.48 4.72 21.28
CA GLY A 371 -6.35 5.50 22.51
C GLY A 371 -5.92 6.97 22.31
N LEU A 372 -5.18 7.33 21.26
CA LEU A 372 -4.61 8.68 21.14
C LEU A 372 -5.60 9.76 20.70
N GLY A 373 -6.59 9.41 19.86
CA GLY A 373 -7.61 10.36 19.40
C GLY A 373 -8.48 10.90 20.53
N ALA A 374 -8.84 10.05 21.50
CA ALA A 374 -9.62 10.45 22.67
C ALA A 374 -8.87 11.44 23.57
N ILE A 375 -7.55 11.27 23.72
CA ILE A 375 -6.70 12.16 24.54
C ILE A 375 -6.62 13.56 23.93
N LEU A 376 -6.44 13.68 22.61
CA LEU A 376 -6.39 14.98 21.94
C LEU A 376 -7.74 15.73 21.99
N VAL A 377 -8.87 15.01 21.84
CA VAL A 377 -10.20 15.61 22.00
C VAL A 377 -10.44 16.05 23.45
N ALA A 378 -10.03 15.25 24.44
CA ALA A 378 -10.14 15.61 25.86
C ALA A 378 -9.30 16.84 26.21
N ILE A 379 -8.07 16.93 25.71
CA ILE A 379 -7.20 18.11 25.88
C ILE A 379 -7.81 19.35 25.21
N TYR A 380 -8.33 19.23 23.98
CA TYR A 380 -8.99 20.33 23.28
C TYR A 380 -10.23 20.84 24.04
N MET A 381 -11.07 19.94 24.58
CA MET A 381 -12.22 20.33 25.41
C MET A 381 -11.80 20.96 26.75
N LEU A 382 -10.74 20.47 27.40
CA LEU A 382 -10.19 21.06 28.63
C LEU A 382 -9.64 22.47 28.42
N ILE A 383 -8.94 22.69 27.30
CA ILE A 383 -8.43 24.01 26.91
C ILE A 383 -9.61 24.94 26.61
N LYS A 384 -10.57 24.52 25.78
CA LYS A 384 -11.75 25.33 25.43
C LYS A 384 -12.55 25.73 26.68
N ARG A 385 -12.75 24.82 27.63
CA ARG A 385 -13.47 25.06 28.89
C ARG A 385 -12.71 25.95 29.89
N LYS A 386 -11.39 26.12 29.73
CA LYS A 386 -10.60 27.12 30.47
C LYS A 386 -10.73 28.52 29.87
N PHE A 387 -10.85 28.64 28.54
CA PHE A 387 -10.99 29.94 27.88
C PHE A 387 -12.41 30.50 27.95
N THR A 388 -13.47 29.67 27.91
CA THR A 388 -14.86 30.11 28.13
C THR A 388 -15.21 30.39 29.61
N LYS A 389 -14.22 30.71 30.45
CA LYS A 389 -14.37 31.10 31.87
C LYS A 389 -13.68 32.43 32.20
N LEU A 390 -13.34 33.19 31.15
CA LEU A 390 -12.74 34.54 31.22
C LEU A 390 -13.66 35.60 30.58
N GLU A 391 -14.89 35.22 30.22
CA GLU A 391 -15.94 36.09 29.68
C GLU A 391 -17.27 35.83 30.43
N ASP A 392 -17.22 35.96 31.77
CA ASP A 392 -18.36 36.14 32.70
C ASP A 392 -17.85 36.87 33.95
#